data_AF-A0A1G5WBQ4-F1
#
_entry.id   AF-A0A1G5WBQ4-F1
#
_cell.length_a   1.000
_cell.length_b   1.000
_cell.length_c   1.000
_cell.angle_alpha   90.00
_cell.angle_beta   90.00
_cell.angle_gamma   90.00
#
_symmetry.space_group_name_H-M   'P 1'
#
loop_
_entity.id
_entity.type
_entity.pdbx_description
1 polymer ?
#
loop_
_entity_poly.entity_id
_entity_poly.type
_entity_poly.pdbx_seq_one_letter_code
_entity_poly.pdbx_strand_id
1 'polypeptide(L)'
;MYEKLEQLISEGDYKEALYEFQEEYQNIGLLSGKDASRLCVLEASIWEALGDGIAEFEAIAKGMSFDQTNYELFYMLGLYYQNFNIDKAYLCYEMALFYCDVDSDKEVIATTLQELKKDTRLRVRGVSVMVLSYNDLELLKMCIDSVERSLPKESLEIVVVDNASTEGGVREFLREKADSTDYSFKLIENSDNMGFPVGCNQGASCCNEDNDIFFLNNDAVLTTNALFWLRMGLYENRNVGACSSLSNSASLQEVAPALLDEYAGEELDNLWHKKLGVTKSFEIFSKYAAVNTIPMYYPYIKRFRLTGFALLVSRDALKVVAPDNKVFDEIFSPGYFEDDDLGMRLATASFEQYLCTNSFIYHNGGSGFEGHNDAMERSRQTFIDKWDFDIWGFCLHWQEACDKIADLYAERKEPLKILDFSCNFGATGSYLKHMLPDAFIAGVCDNSFAAGIAKNIVDDVVYGNLNTSKLPWNDHSFDVVLFEREKVCKVRASQFVKTSGIIIDDREEERD
;
A
#
# COMPACT_ATOMS: atom_id res chain seq x y z
N MET A 1 5.10 39.07 5.08
CA MET A 1 5.97 37.87 4.95
C MET A 1 5.45 37.01 3.82
N TYR A 2 4.34 36.28 3.99
CA TYR A 2 3.64 35.61 2.88
C TYR A 2 3.38 36.55 1.72
N GLU A 3 2.85 37.76 2.00
CA GLU A 3 2.65 38.78 0.97
C GLU A 3 3.92 39.17 0.21
N LYS A 4 5.10 39.13 0.86
CA LYS A 4 6.38 39.45 0.21
C LYS A 4 6.83 38.30 -0.68
N LEU A 5 6.76 37.06 -0.19
CA LEU A 5 7.05 35.87 -1.00
C LEU A 5 6.09 35.75 -2.19
N GLU A 6 4.78 35.90 -1.95
CA GLU A 6 3.75 35.92 -3.00
C GLU A 6 4.01 37.02 -4.02
N GLN A 7 4.38 38.23 -3.56
CA GLN A 7 4.75 39.32 -4.45
C GLN A 7 5.96 38.95 -5.30
N LEU A 8 7.06 38.48 -4.70
CA LEU A 8 8.27 38.08 -5.44
C LEU A 8 7.99 36.96 -6.45
N ILE A 9 7.20 35.96 -6.08
CA ILE A 9 6.77 34.87 -6.97
C ILE A 9 5.94 35.43 -8.13
N SER A 10 4.99 36.33 -7.85
CA SER A 10 4.12 36.94 -8.87
C SER A 10 4.90 37.85 -9.84
N GLU A 11 5.97 38.48 -9.37
CA GLU A 11 6.88 39.32 -10.15
C GLU A 11 7.95 38.49 -10.90
N GLY A 12 8.04 37.18 -10.63
CA GLY A 12 9.00 36.27 -11.23
C GLY A 12 10.42 36.35 -10.65
N ASP A 13 10.59 36.97 -9.47
CA ASP A 13 11.88 37.10 -8.78
C ASP A 13 12.16 35.89 -7.88
N TYR A 14 12.25 34.70 -8.49
CA TYR A 14 12.38 33.43 -7.78
C TYR A 14 13.67 33.29 -6.96
N LYS A 15 14.75 33.99 -7.35
CA LYS A 15 16.01 33.96 -6.60
C LYS A 15 15.89 34.70 -5.27
N GLU A 16 15.30 35.89 -5.29
CA GLU A 16 15.04 36.64 -4.07
C GLU A 16 14.00 35.92 -3.20
N ALA A 17 12.98 35.31 -3.82
CA ALA A 17 12.01 34.48 -3.11
C ALA A 17 12.68 33.32 -2.36
N LEU A 18 13.66 32.63 -2.97
CA LEU A 18 14.43 31.57 -2.29
C LEU A 18 15.26 32.10 -1.11
N TYR A 19 15.85 33.29 -1.23
CA TYR A 19 16.59 33.89 -0.12
C TYR A 19 15.69 34.21 1.07
N GLU A 20 14.54 34.84 0.81
CA GLU A 20 13.53 35.13 1.84
C GLU A 20 12.99 33.84 2.47
N PHE A 21 12.81 32.79 1.65
CA PHE A 21 12.38 31.48 2.14
C PHE A 21 13.41 30.84 3.09
N GLN A 22 14.72 30.92 2.79
CA GLN A 22 15.76 30.31 3.62
C GLN A 22 15.79 30.84 5.06
N GLU A 23 15.53 32.14 5.26
CA GLU A 23 15.45 32.73 6.60
C GLU A 23 14.27 32.15 7.40
N GLU A 24 13.12 31.99 6.75
CA GLU A 24 11.90 31.49 7.39
C GLU A 24 11.90 29.97 7.58
N TYR A 25 12.59 29.23 6.70
CA TYR A 25 12.75 27.79 6.78
C TYR A 25 13.32 27.34 8.13
N GLN A 26 14.22 28.12 8.72
CA GLN A 26 14.80 27.81 10.03
C GLN A 26 13.77 27.82 11.16
N ASN A 27 12.65 28.52 10.97
CA ASN A 27 11.60 28.69 11.96
C ASN A 27 10.32 27.91 11.63
N ILE A 28 10.28 27.12 10.55
CA ILE A 28 9.07 26.44 10.08
C ILE A 28 8.44 25.53 11.15
N GLY A 29 9.25 24.91 12.02
CA GLY A 29 8.78 24.08 13.13
C GLY A 29 8.11 24.84 14.28
N LEU A 30 8.19 26.18 14.28
CA LEU A 30 7.52 27.05 15.25
C LEU A 30 6.14 27.53 14.75
N LEU A 31 5.82 27.28 13.48
CA LEU A 31 4.57 27.69 12.86
C LEU A 31 3.44 26.72 13.17
N SER A 32 2.19 27.17 12.99
CA SER A 32 1.06 26.25 12.95
C SER A 32 1.18 25.30 11.75
N GLY A 33 0.58 24.11 11.79
CA GLY A 33 0.61 23.17 10.67
C GLY A 33 0.09 23.78 9.35
N LYS A 34 -0.95 24.62 9.44
CA LYS A 34 -1.49 25.36 8.29
C LYS A 34 -0.49 26.37 7.71
N ASP A 35 0.16 27.14 8.57
CA ASP A 35 1.15 28.14 8.13
C ASP A 35 2.40 27.47 7.55
N ALA A 36 2.89 26.41 8.20
CA ALA A 36 4.01 25.61 7.71
C ALA A 36 3.69 24.96 6.35
N SER A 37 2.49 24.41 6.19
CA SER A 37 2.00 23.85 4.92
C SER A 37 1.93 24.90 3.82
N ARG A 38 1.37 26.09 4.11
CA ARG A 38 1.32 27.21 3.15
C ARG A 38 2.70 27.67 2.70
N LEU A 39 3.67 27.72 3.62
CA LEU A 39 5.05 28.04 3.27
C LEU A 39 5.65 27.01 2.31
N CYS A 40 5.33 25.72 2.47
CA CYS A 40 5.74 24.66 1.55
C CYS A 40 5.06 24.74 0.18
N VAL A 41 3.80 25.23 0.11
CA VAL A 41 3.13 25.51 -1.19
C VAL A 41 3.89 26.56 -1.99
N LEU A 42 4.33 27.64 -1.33
CA LEU A 42 5.13 28.69 -1.97
C LEU A 42 6.49 28.15 -2.43
N GLU A 43 7.15 27.32 -1.62
CA GLU A 43 8.39 26.65 -2.00
C GLU A 43 8.21 25.76 -3.23
N ALA A 44 7.20 24.90 -3.24
CA ALA A 44 6.89 24.04 -4.37
C ALA A 44 6.62 24.86 -5.64
N SER A 45 5.89 25.98 -5.52
CA SER A 45 5.60 26.89 -6.64
C SER A 45 6.86 27.53 -7.22
N ILE A 46 7.83 27.88 -6.37
CA ILE A 46 9.13 28.40 -6.81
C ILE A 46 9.89 27.32 -7.59
N TRP A 47 9.93 26.08 -7.09
CA TRP A 47 10.66 24.99 -7.73
C TRP A 47 10.03 24.52 -9.04
N GLU A 48 8.69 24.50 -9.12
CA GLU A 48 7.95 24.27 -10.37
C GLU A 48 8.37 25.29 -11.44
N ALA A 49 8.36 26.59 -11.10
CA ALA A 49 8.74 27.66 -12.02
C ALA A 49 10.22 27.62 -12.44
N LEU A 50 11.09 27.10 -11.57
CA LEU A 50 12.51 26.89 -11.86
C LEU A 50 12.79 25.57 -12.61
N GLY A 51 11.81 24.68 -12.73
CA GLY A 51 11.93 23.38 -13.38
C GLY A 51 12.71 22.33 -12.58
N ASP A 52 12.79 22.46 -11.26
CA ASP A 52 13.42 21.48 -10.36
C ASP A 52 12.36 20.57 -9.71
N GLY A 53 12.01 19.49 -10.43
CA GLY A 53 10.98 18.56 -9.98
C GLY A 53 11.34 17.77 -8.71
N ILE A 54 12.64 17.63 -8.39
CA ILE A 54 13.07 16.94 -7.15
C ILE A 54 12.74 17.82 -5.96
N ALA A 55 13.16 19.09 -6.01
CA ALA A 55 12.91 20.06 -4.95
C ALA A 55 11.41 20.39 -4.82
N GLU A 56 10.68 20.45 -5.94
CA GLU A 56 9.21 20.58 -5.94
C GLU A 56 8.55 19.43 -5.17
N PHE A 57 8.89 18.18 -5.50
CA PHE A 57 8.31 17.00 -4.85
C PHE A 57 8.62 16.94 -3.36
N GLU A 58 9.86 17.27 -2.96
CA GLU A 58 10.28 17.31 -1.56
C GLU A 58 9.51 18.38 -0.77
N ALA A 59 9.31 19.58 -1.35
CA ALA A 59 8.52 20.64 -0.75
C ALA A 59 7.05 20.22 -0.58
N ILE A 60 6.45 19.58 -1.59
CA ILE A 60 5.08 19.04 -1.50
C ILE A 60 4.98 18.00 -0.38
N ALA A 61 5.88 17.03 -0.36
CA ALA A 61 5.87 15.95 0.63
C ALA A 61 5.99 16.50 2.06
N LYS A 62 6.90 17.47 2.25
CA LYS A 62 7.06 18.17 3.51
C LYS A 62 5.79 18.95 3.90
N GLY A 63 5.18 19.69 2.98
CA GLY A 63 3.93 20.41 3.25
C GLY A 63 2.80 19.48 3.72
N MET A 64 2.67 18.31 3.11
CA MET A 64 1.62 17.34 3.45
C MET A 64 1.84 16.71 4.83
N SER A 65 3.08 16.66 5.32
CA SER A 65 3.37 16.23 6.70
C SER A 65 2.84 17.21 7.76
N PHE A 66 2.64 18.49 7.40
CA PHE A 66 2.08 19.51 8.28
C PHE A 66 0.56 19.66 8.18
N ASP A 67 0.01 19.52 6.96
CA ASP A 67 -1.44 19.52 6.70
C ASP A 67 -1.77 18.58 5.53
N GLN A 68 -2.29 17.39 5.85
CA GLN A 68 -2.68 16.37 4.89
C GLN A 68 -3.93 16.73 4.07
N THR A 69 -4.61 17.82 4.41
CA THR A 69 -5.86 18.25 3.76
C THR A 69 -5.69 19.56 3.00
N ASN A 70 -4.47 20.09 2.89
CA ASN A 70 -4.21 21.28 2.11
C ASN A 70 -4.39 20.97 0.61
N TYR A 71 -5.45 21.52 0.02
CA TYR A 71 -5.81 21.28 -1.37
C TYR A 71 -4.79 21.82 -2.38
N GLU A 72 -4.05 22.88 -2.04
CA GLU A 72 -3.03 23.46 -2.92
C GLU A 72 -1.86 22.48 -3.10
N LEU A 73 -1.51 21.72 -2.06
CA LEU A 73 -0.48 20.68 -2.16
C LEU A 73 -0.93 19.51 -3.04
N PHE A 74 -2.20 19.13 -2.99
CA PHE A 74 -2.76 18.15 -3.93
C PHE A 74 -2.77 18.70 -5.36
N TYR A 75 -3.07 19.99 -5.55
CA TYR A 75 -3.03 20.61 -6.87
C TYR A 75 -1.61 20.62 -7.44
N MET A 76 -0.61 21.02 -6.64
CA MET A 76 0.81 20.96 -7.01
C MET A 76 1.26 19.54 -7.32
N LEU A 77 0.86 18.55 -6.50
CA LEU A 77 1.16 17.14 -6.78
C LEU A 77 0.52 16.66 -8.10
N GLY A 78 -0.68 17.17 -8.42
CA GLY A 78 -1.34 16.95 -9.70
C GLY A 78 -0.53 17.49 -10.88
N LEU A 79 -0.02 18.73 -10.76
CA LEU A 79 0.84 19.34 -11.79
C LEU A 79 2.12 18.53 -12.01
N TYR A 80 2.77 18.11 -10.92
CA TYR A 80 3.95 17.26 -10.95
C TYR A 80 3.67 15.97 -11.76
N TYR A 81 2.61 15.23 -11.42
CA TYR A 81 2.28 13.98 -12.10
C TYR A 81 1.74 14.15 -13.52
N GLN A 82 1.16 15.30 -13.88
CA GLN A 82 0.52 15.51 -15.19
C GLN A 82 1.46 15.22 -16.36
N ASN A 83 2.76 15.42 -16.16
CA ASN A 83 3.78 15.23 -17.19
C ASN A 83 4.12 13.75 -17.47
N PHE A 84 3.85 12.81 -16.55
CA PHE A 84 4.29 11.41 -16.70
C PHE A 84 3.31 10.34 -16.22
N ASN A 85 2.29 10.65 -15.41
CA ASN A 85 1.20 9.74 -15.09
C ASN A 85 -0.13 10.50 -14.93
N ILE A 86 -0.96 10.45 -15.99
CA ILE A 86 -2.25 11.15 -16.03
C ILE A 86 -3.27 10.63 -15.02
N ASP A 87 -3.24 9.33 -14.70
CA ASP A 87 -4.15 8.73 -13.74
C ASP A 87 -3.87 9.26 -12.33
N LYS A 88 -2.59 9.34 -11.95
CA LYS A 88 -2.15 9.95 -10.69
C LYS A 88 -2.45 11.44 -10.63
N ALA A 89 -2.26 12.18 -11.72
CA ALA A 89 -2.61 13.59 -11.80
C ALA A 89 -4.12 13.80 -11.54
N TYR A 90 -4.97 13.01 -12.19
CA TYR A 90 -6.42 13.04 -11.96
C TYR A 90 -6.78 12.80 -10.48
N LEU A 91 -6.20 11.77 -9.85
CA LEU A 91 -6.45 11.47 -8.44
C LEU A 91 -6.06 12.64 -7.53
N CYS A 92 -4.93 13.30 -7.82
CA CYS A 92 -4.48 14.46 -7.06
C CYS A 92 -5.46 15.64 -7.21
N TYR A 93 -5.89 15.96 -8.43
CA TYR A 93 -6.87 17.03 -8.65
C TYR A 93 -8.25 16.71 -8.07
N GLU A 94 -8.66 15.45 -8.05
CA GLU A 94 -9.91 15.01 -7.40
C GLU A 94 -9.86 15.30 -5.89
N MET A 95 -8.74 14.99 -5.23
CA MET A 95 -8.55 15.31 -3.81
C MET A 95 -8.37 16.82 -3.57
N ALA A 96 -7.71 17.54 -4.49
CA ALA A 96 -7.65 19.00 -4.43
C ALA A 96 -9.06 19.59 -4.46
N LEU A 97 -9.92 19.15 -5.39
CA LEU A 97 -11.31 19.62 -5.45
C LEU A 97 -12.10 19.24 -4.19
N PHE A 98 -11.87 18.04 -3.65
CA PHE A 98 -12.53 17.55 -2.45
C PHE A 98 -12.25 18.41 -1.21
N TYR A 99 -10.99 18.84 -1.04
CA TYR A 99 -10.57 19.63 0.12
C TYR A 99 -10.68 21.15 -0.09
N CYS A 100 -10.78 21.61 -1.32
CA CYS A 100 -10.83 23.04 -1.62
C CYS A 100 -12.06 23.69 -0.96
N ASP A 101 -11.83 24.79 -0.23
CA ASP A 101 -12.85 25.61 0.40
C ASP A 101 -13.00 26.99 -0.26
N VAL A 102 -12.20 27.30 -1.27
CA VAL A 102 -12.20 28.56 -2.02
C VAL A 102 -12.95 28.40 -3.35
N ASP A 103 -14.04 29.14 -3.53
CA ASP A 103 -14.95 28.97 -4.68
C ASP A 103 -14.29 29.27 -6.03
N SER A 104 -13.40 30.27 -6.12
CA SER A 104 -12.66 30.56 -7.36
C SER A 104 -11.76 29.40 -7.78
N ASP A 105 -11.13 28.76 -6.80
CA ASP A 105 -10.12 27.73 -7.06
C ASP A 105 -10.81 26.40 -7.36
N LYS A 106 -11.97 26.13 -6.75
CA LYS A 106 -12.85 25.03 -7.16
C LYS A 106 -13.19 25.09 -8.64
N GLU A 107 -13.54 26.27 -9.17
CA GLU A 107 -13.89 26.42 -10.59
C GLU A 107 -12.69 26.09 -11.50
N VAL A 108 -11.49 26.54 -11.11
CA VAL A 108 -10.24 26.23 -11.82
C VAL A 108 -9.94 24.73 -11.78
N ILE A 109 -9.95 24.11 -10.60
CA ILE A 109 -9.65 22.68 -10.42
C ILE A 109 -10.68 21.81 -11.15
N ALA A 110 -11.97 22.15 -11.06
CA ALA A 110 -13.04 21.45 -11.76
C ALA A 110 -12.88 21.53 -13.28
N THR A 111 -12.45 22.68 -13.81
CA THR A 111 -12.16 22.84 -15.24
C THR A 111 -10.98 21.95 -15.64
N THR A 112 -9.90 21.92 -14.86
CA THR A 112 -8.75 21.03 -15.08
C THR A 112 -9.17 19.56 -15.12
N LEU A 113 -10.00 19.11 -14.17
CA LEU A 113 -10.53 17.75 -14.16
C LEU A 113 -11.39 17.45 -15.39
N GLN A 114 -12.21 18.39 -15.85
CA GLN A 114 -13.02 18.22 -17.06
C GLN A 114 -12.16 18.07 -18.32
N GLU A 115 -11.04 18.81 -18.42
CA GLU A 115 -10.10 18.65 -19.52
C GLU A 115 -9.38 17.30 -19.47
N LEU A 116 -8.90 16.87 -18.29
CA LEU A 116 -8.27 15.55 -18.12
C LEU A 116 -9.21 14.40 -18.50
N LYS A 117 -10.50 14.51 -18.19
CA LYS A 117 -11.52 13.52 -18.57
C LYS A 117 -11.69 13.35 -20.08
N LYS A 118 -11.23 14.30 -20.90
CA LYS A 118 -11.23 14.18 -22.38
C LYS A 118 -10.06 13.35 -22.89
N ASP A 119 -9.03 13.13 -22.08
CA ASP A 119 -7.88 12.32 -22.47
C ASP A 119 -8.23 10.83 -22.45
N THR A 120 -8.16 10.20 -23.61
CA THR A 120 -8.45 8.77 -23.79
C THR A 120 -7.50 7.83 -23.04
N ARG A 121 -6.38 8.34 -22.52
CA ARG A 121 -5.42 7.57 -21.72
C ARG A 121 -5.84 7.44 -20.26
N LEU A 122 -6.73 8.31 -19.77
CA LEU A 122 -7.25 8.27 -18.41
C LEU A 122 -8.06 6.98 -18.19
N ARG A 123 -7.77 6.28 -17.10
CA ARG A 123 -8.39 4.99 -16.73
C ARG A 123 -9.03 5.00 -15.36
N VAL A 124 -8.91 6.08 -14.61
CA VAL A 124 -9.35 6.16 -13.22
C VAL A 124 -10.85 5.85 -13.11
N ARG A 125 -11.17 4.89 -12.24
CA ARG A 125 -12.51 4.48 -11.86
C ARG A 125 -12.88 5.01 -10.48
N GLY A 126 -14.18 5.05 -10.20
CA GLY A 126 -14.68 5.14 -8.82
C GLY A 126 -14.36 3.87 -8.03
N VAL A 127 -14.64 3.89 -6.74
CA VAL A 127 -14.39 2.77 -5.83
C VAL A 127 -15.69 2.32 -5.18
N SER A 128 -15.94 1.01 -5.21
CA SER A 128 -16.97 0.36 -4.41
C SER A 128 -16.33 -0.26 -3.18
N VAL A 129 -16.59 0.31 -2.00
CA VAL A 129 -16.12 -0.23 -0.73
C VAL A 129 -17.10 -1.29 -0.27
N MET A 130 -16.66 -2.55 -0.31
CA MET A 130 -17.43 -3.71 0.09
C MET A 130 -17.04 -4.08 1.53
N VAL A 131 -18.00 -3.95 2.45
CA VAL A 131 -17.85 -4.27 3.87
C VAL A 131 -18.71 -5.48 4.21
N LEU A 132 -18.09 -6.56 4.66
CA LEU A 132 -18.79 -7.66 5.30
C LEU A 132 -18.90 -7.36 6.81
N SER A 133 -20.12 -7.22 7.30
CA SER A 133 -20.40 -6.88 8.70
C SER A 133 -20.86 -8.11 9.47
N TYR A 134 -20.27 -8.33 10.64
CA TYR A 134 -20.76 -9.29 11.63
C TYR A 134 -20.43 -8.76 13.02
N ASN A 135 -21.45 -8.27 13.74
CA ASN A 135 -21.31 -7.60 15.04
C ASN A 135 -20.32 -6.41 15.00
N ASP A 136 -19.75 -6.09 16.16
CA ASP A 136 -18.78 -5.02 16.41
C ASP A 136 -19.32 -3.63 16.06
N LEU A 137 -20.51 -3.29 16.58
CA LEU A 137 -21.26 -2.06 16.25
C LEU A 137 -20.40 -0.78 16.28
N GLU A 138 -19.63 -0.56 17.35
CA GLU A 138 -18.84 0.67 17.49
C GLU A 138 -17.70 0.75 16.47
N LEU A 139 -17.07 -0.38 16.16
CA LEU A 139 -16.04 -0.47 15.12
C LEU A 139 -16.64 -0.29 13.73
N LEU A 140 -17.80 -0.89 13.46
CA LEU A 140 -18.53 -0.73 12.20
C LEU A 140 -18.91 0.74 11.95
N LYS A 141 -19.34 1.47 12.98
CA LYS A 141 -19.58 2.92 12.89
C LYS A 141 -18.31 3.66 12.49
N MET A 142 -17.20 3.41 13.20
CA MET A 142 -15.91 4.03 12.90
C MET A 142 -15.43 3.69 11.48
N CYS A 143 -15.60 2.45 11.03
CA CYS A 143 -15.29 1.97 9.69
C CYS A 143 -16.07 2.78 8.64
N ILE A 144 -17.40 2.76 8.68
CA ILE A 144 -18.24 3.46 7.68
C ILE A 144 -17.97 4.97 7.70
N ASP A 145 -17.86 5.58 8.89
CA ASP A 145 -17.59 7.02 8.99
C ASP A 145 -16.20 7.40 8.45
N SER A 146 -15.21 6.49 8.54
CA SER A 146 -13.89 6.70 7.92
C SER A 146 -13.93 6.56 6.40
N VAL A 147 -14.74 5.64 5.88
CA VAL A 147 -14.94 5.44 4.44
C VAL A 147 -15.61 6.65 3.80
N GLU A 148 -16.69 7.18 4.39
CA GLU A 148 -17.36 8.37 3.87
C GLU A 148 -16.42 9.57 3.77
N ARG A 149 -15.51 9.75 4.72
CA ARG A 149 -14.54 10.86 4.72
C ARG A 149 -13.34 10.66 3.77
N SER A 150 -13.27 9.53 3.07
CA SER A 150 -12.07 9.15 2.30
C SER A 150 -12.04 9.68 0.86
N LEU A 151 -13.20 9.87 0.23
CA LEU A 151 -13.33 10.26 -1.19
C LEU A 151 -14.60 11.10 -1.42
N PRO A 152 -14.67 11.86 -2.53
CA PRO A 152 -15.91 12.48 -2.99
C PRO A 152 -17.02 11.45 -3.23
N LYS A 153 -18.27 11.82 -2.95
CA LYS A 153 -19.45 10.96 -3.10
C LYS A 153 -19.67 10.47 -4.54
N GLU A 154 -19.25 11.23 -5.54
CA GLU A 154 -19.36 10.86 -6.96
C GLU A 154 -18.41 9.71 -7.34
N SER A 155 -17.36 9.50 -6.54
CA SER A 155 -16.31 8.51 -6.78
C SER A 155 -16.36 7.35 -5.78
N LEU A 156 -17.37 7.30 -4.90
CA LEU A 156 -17.47 6.35 -3.81
C LEU A 156 -18.87 5.71 -3.74
N GLU A 157 -18.89 4.38 -3.79
CA GLU A 157 -20.05 3.55 -3.45
C GLU A 157 -19.72 2.71 -2.22
N ILE A 158 -20.69 2.54 -1.32
CA ILE A 158 -20.57 1.70 -0.13
C ILE A 158 -21.55 0.55 -0.25
N VAL A 159 -21.06 -0.68 -0.17
CA VAL A 159 -21.85 -1.91 -0.19
C VAL A 159 -21.60 -2.66 1.10
N VAL A 160 -22.63 -2.84 1.91
CA VAL A 160 -22.53 -3.57 3.19
C VAL A 160 -23.37 -4.83 3.13
N VAL A 161 -22.77 -5.96 3.48
CA VAL A 161 -23.46 -7.22 3.73
C VAL A 161 -23.47 -7.46 5.23
N ASP A 162 -24.62 -7.34 5.89
CA ASP A 162 -24.82 -7.84 7.25
C ASP A 162 -24.90 -9.37 7.22
N ASN A 163 -23.88 -10.03 7.75
CA ASN A 163 -23.71 -11.48 7.71
C ASN A 163 -24.38 -12.17 8.91
N ALA A 164 -25.64 -11.80 9.17
CA ALA A 164 -26.44 -12.24 10.31
C ALA A 164 -25.90 -11.79 11.68
N SER A 165 -25.65 -10.47 11.85
CA SER A 165 -25.27 -9.92 13.15
C SER A 165 -26.31 -10.22 14.23
N THR A 166 -25.82 -10.52 15.42
CA THR A 166 -26.62 -10.85 16.62
C THR A 166 -26.49 -9.80 17.72
N GLU A 167 -25.44 -8.97 17.66
CA GLU A 167 -25.31 -7.80 18.50
C GLU A 167 -26.44 -6.80 18.21
N GLY A 168 -27.12 -6.33 19.25
CA GLY A 168 -28.22 -5.38 19.11
C GLY A 168 -27.73 -4.03 18.59
N GLY A 169 -28.49 -3.43 17.66
CA GLY A 169 -28.21 -2.09 17.12
C GLY A 169 -27.45 -2.10 15.80
N VAL A 170 -26.83 -3.20 15.39
CA VAL A 170 -26.08 -3.29 14.11
C VAL A 170 -26.98 -3.11 12.90
N ARG A 171 -28.07 -3.88 12.82
CA ARG A 171 -29.02 -3.79 11.69
C ARG A 171 -29.77 -2.46 11.69
N GLU A 172 -30.15 -1.97 12.87
CA GLU A 172 -30.80 -0.68 13.02
C GLU A 172 -29.91 0.45 12.51
N PHE A 173 -28.64 0.47 12.93
CA PHE A 173 -27.64 1.43 12.46
C PHE A 173 -27.44 1.36 10.94
N LEU A 174 -27.28 0.16 10.38
CA LEU A 174 -27.07 -0.01 8.94
C LEU A 174 -28.26 0.48 8.11
N ARG A 175 -29.49 0.20 8.54
CA ARG A 175 -30.70 0.70 7.88
C ARG A 175 -30.81 2.23 7.98
N GLU A 176 -30.57 2.80 9.16
CA GLU A 176 -30.55 4.25 9.35
C GLU A 176 -29.49 4.92 8.48
N LYS A 177 -28.29 4.32 8.40
CA LYS A 177 -27.19 4.83 7.58
C LYS A 177 -27.55 4.79 6.09
N ALA A 178 -28.15 3.69 5.62
CA ALA A 178 -28.61 3.55 4.24
C ALA A 178 -29.67 4.61 3.86
N ASP A 179 -30.51 5.02 4.81
CA ASP A 179 -31.56 6.02 4.59
C ASP A 179 -31.07 7.48 4.71
N SER A 180 -29.99 7.72 5.47
CA SER A 180 -29.56 9.07 5.86
C SER A 180 -28.29 9.58 5.16
N THR A 181 -27.49 8.70 4.57
CA THR A 181 -26.22 9.09 3.93
C THR A 181 -26.43 9.71 2.55
N ASP A 182 -25.57 10.67 2.19
CA ASP A 182 -25.52 11.27 0.84
C ASP A 182 -24.72 10.43 -0.16
N TYR A 183 -24.11 9.33 0.29
CA TYR A 183 -23.33 8.40 -0.53
C TYR A 183 -24.23 7.33 -1.16
N SER A 184 -23.79 6.74 -2.26
CA SER A 184 -24.45 5.54 -2.81
C SER A 184 -24.24 4.37 -1.85
N PHE A 185 -25.26 4.03 -1.06
CA PHE A 185 -25.20 2.99 -0.03
C PHE A 185 -26.13 1.82 -0.34
N LYS A 186 -25.59 0.61 -0.36
CA LYS A 186 -26.35 -0.63 -0.59
C LYS A 186 -26.21 -1.54 0.63
N LEU A 187 -27.34 -1.92 1.23
CA LEU A 187 -27.40 -2.86 2.34
C LEU A 187 -28.00 -4.19 1.92
N ILE A 188 -27.35 -5.28 2.28
CA ILE A 188 -27.80 -6.65 2.10
C ILE A 188 -27.82 -7.31 3.48
N GLU A 189 -28.97 -7.87 3.90
CA GLU A 189 -29.11 -8.50 5.21
C GLU A 189 -29.29 -10.02 5.05
N ASN A 190 -28.32 -10.80 5.51
CA ASN A 190 -28.39 -12.26 5.46
C ASN A 190 -29.19 -12.82 6.65
N SER A 191 -29.87 -13.95 6.44
CA SER A 191 -30.53 -14.69 7.52
C SER A 191 -29.54 -15.49 8.37
N ASP A 192 -28.47 -15.95 7.76
CA ASP A 192 -27.48 -16.84 8.34
C ASP A 192 -26.06 -16.31 8.06
N ASN A 193 -25.10 -16.64 8.92
CA ASN A 193 -23.70 -16.30 8.70
C ASN A 193 -23.12 -17.23 7.62
N MET A 194 -22.79 -16.66 6.47
CA MET A 194 -22.33 -17.39 5.28
C MET A 194 -20.81 -17.60 5.23
N GLY A 195 -20.07 -17.10 6.23
CA GLY A 195 -18.60 -17.01 6.18
C GLY A 195 -18.08 -15.87 5.32
N PHE A 196 -16.77 -15.63 5.39
CA PHE A 196 -16.13 -14.49 4.75
C PHE A 196 -16.15 -14.56 3.21
N PRO A 197 -15.68 -15.64 2.54
CA PRO A 197 -15.61 -15.66 1.07
C PRO A 197 -16.98 -15.47 0.41
N VAL A 198 -18.00 -16.18 0.91
CA VAL A 198 -19.36 -16.15 0.35
C VAL A 198 -20.00 -14.77 0.57
N GLY A 199 -19.90 -14.22 1.78
CA GLY A 199 -20.45 -12.89 2.09
C GLY A 199 -19.81 -11.78 1.27
N CYS A 200 -18.49 -11.83 1.11
CA CYS A 200 -17.74 -10.90 0.27
C CYS A 200 -18.12 -11.00 -1.21
N ASN A 201 -18.29 -12.20 -1.76
CA ASN A 201 -18.71 -12.41 -3.15
C ASN A 201 -20.14 -11.91 -3.41
N GLN A 202 -21.04 -12.08 -2.44
CA GLN A 202 -22.40 -11.53 -2.49
C GLN A 202 -22.37 -10.00 -2.59
N GLY A 203 -21.57 -9.34 -1.75
CA GLY A 203 -21.39 -7.89 -1.80
C GLY A 203 -20.73 -7.43 -3.10
N ALA A 204 -19.67 -8.10 -3.53
CA ALA A 204 -18.94 -7.79 -4.77
C ALA A 204 -19.83 -7.85 -6.01
N SER A 205 -20.81 -8.77 -6.04
CA SER A 205 -21.80 -8.90 -7.11
C SER A 205 -22.80 -7.74 -7.15
N CYS A 206 -22.90 -6.96 -6.08
CA CYS A 206 -23.76 -5.78 -5.98
C CYS A 206 -23.01 -4.45 -6.15
N CYS A 207 -21.68 -4.48 -6.18
CA CYS A 207 -20.85 -3.31 -6.50
C CYS A 207 -21.07 -2.85 -7.95
N ASN A 208 -20.92 -1.55 -8.19
CA ASN A 208 -20.93 -0.97 -9.52
C ASN A 208 -19.84 -1.60 -10.40
N GLU A 209 -20.23 -2.05 -11.60
CA GLU A 209 -19.34 -2.73 -12.55
C GLU A 209 -18.24 -1.82 -13.13
N ASP A 210 -18.45 -0.50 -13.08
CA ASP A 210 -17.49 0.49 -13.54
C ASP A 210 -16.42 0.84 -12.49
N ASN A 211 -16.66 0.47 -11.23
CA ASN A 211 -15.78 0.76 -10.10
C ASN A 211 -14.75 -0.35 -9.84
N ASP A 212 -13.59 0.02 -9.33
CA ASP A 212 -12.69 -0.90 -8.62
C ASP A 212 -13.33 -1.30 -7.28
N ILE A 213 -12.96 -2.46 -6.72
CA ILE A 213 -13.55 -2.94 -5.46
C ILE A 213 -12.53 -2.84 -4.34
N PHE A 214 -12.91 -2.19 -3.23
CA PHE A 214 -12.14 -2.17 -1.99
C PHE A 214 -12.81 -3.05 -0.95
N PHE A 215 -12.24 -4.23 -0.71
CA PHE A 215 -12.67 -5.14 0.34
C PHE A 215 -12.14 -4.63 1.68
N LEU A 216 -13.03 -4.35 2.63
CA LEU A 216 -12.67 -3.78 3.92
C LEU A 216 -13.41 -4.51 5.04
N ASN A 217 -12.68 -4.96 6.05
CA ASN A 217 -13.29 -5.54 7.25
C ASN A 217 -14.08 -4.48 8.04
N ASN A 218 -15.16 -4.88 8.71
CA ASN A 218 -15.97 -3.99 9.55
C ASN A 218 -15.24 -3.42 10.77
N ASP A 219 -14.06 -3.94 11.09
CA ASP A 219 -13.21 -3.51 12.20
C ASP A 219 -11.91 -2.81 11.75
N ALA A 220 -11.86 -2.41 10.49
CA ALA A 220 -10.82 -1.57 9.92
C ALA A 220 -11.27 -0.10 9.86
N VAL A 221 -10.36 0.83 10.16
CA VAL A 221 -10.64 2.27 10.17
C VAL A 221 -9.57 2.99 9.37
N LEU A 222 -9.99 3.69 8.31
CA LEU A 222 -9.09 4.42 7.42
C LEU A 222 -8.56 5.66 8.14
N THR A 223 -7.24 5.86 8.09
CA THR A 223 -6.67 7.17 8.42
C THR A 223 -6.86 8.11 7.24
N THR A 224 -6.68 9.41 7.47
CA THR A 224 -6.77 10.45 6.43
C THR A 224 -5.96 10.05 5.19
N ASN A 225 -6.55 10.18 4.00
CA ASN A 225 -5.94 9.87 2.70
C ASN A 225 -5.48 8.41 2.46
N ALA A 226 -5.75 7.44 3.35
CA ALA A 226 -5.31 6.07 3.15
C ALA A 226 -5.79 5.48 1.80
N LEU A 227 -7.09 5.62 1.50
CA LEU A 227 -7.66 5.13 0.24
C LEU A 227 -7.14 5.90 -0.99
N PHE A 228 -6.81 7.18 -0.85
CA PHE A 228 -6.16 7.95 -1.92
C PHE A 228 -4.81 7.30 -2.28
N TRP A 229 -3.97 6.97 -1.30
CA TRP A 229 -2.67 6.34 -1.56
C TRP A 229 -2.75 4.92 -2.09
N LEU A 230 -3.77 4.15 -1.69
CA LEU A 230 -4.07 2.87 -2.32
C LEU A 230 -4.42 3.04 -3.80
N ARG A 231 -5.24 4.03 -4.16
CA ARG A 231 -5.56 4.34 -5.55
C ARG A 231 -4.32 4.82 -6.32
N MET A 232 -3.46 5.63 -5.71
CA MET A 232 -2.19 6.03 -6.33
C MET A 232 -1.32 4.80 -6.67
N GLY A 233 -1.32 3.77 -5.83
CA GLY A 233 -0.66 2.50 -6.11
C GLY A 233 -1.34 1.70 -7.23
N LEU A 234 -2.67 1.60 -7.21
CA LEU A 234 -3.43 0.84 -8.21
C LEU A 234 -3.27 1.41 -9.62
N TYR A 235 -3.09 2.73 -9.71
CA TYR A 235 -2.90 3.47 -10.96
C TYR A 235 -1.43 3.80 -11.27
N GLU A 236 -0.47 3.21 -10.55
CA GLU A 236 0.97 3.34 -10.85
C GLU A 236 1.28 2.90 -12.28
N ASN A 237 0.74 1.76 -12.69
CA ASN A 237 0.81 1.27 -14.06
C ASN A 237 -0.40 0.38 -14.40
N ARG A 238 -0.46 -0.18 -15.61
CA ARG A 238 -1.61 -0.99 -16.07
C ARG A 238 -1.66 -2.41 -15.53
N ASN A 239 -0.56 -2.91 -14.98
CA ASN A 239 -0.42 -4.28 -14.51
C ASN A 239 -0.67 -4.40 -13.00
N VAL A 240 -0.89 -3.31 -12.28
CA VAL A 240 -1.23 -3.40 -10.86
C VAL A 240 -2.66 -3.91 -10.70
N GLY A 241 -2.80 -5.10 -10.15
CA GLY A 241 -4.08 -5.76 -9.94
C GLY A 241 -4.65 -5.54 -8.54
N ALA A 242 -3.80 -5.31 -7.54
CA ALA A 242 -4.27 -5.06 -6.18
C ALA A 242 -3.30 -4.19 -5.35
N CYS A 243 -3.85 -3.48 -4.38
CA CYS A 243 -3.11 -2.72 -3.39
C CYS A 243 -3.66 -2.96 -1.98
N SER A 244 -2.77 -2.93 -0.99
CA SER A 244 -3.13 -2.95 0.43
C SER A 244 -2.25 -1.99 1.23
N SER A 245 -2.62 -1.79 2.48
CA SER A 245 -2.10 -0.76 3.38
C SER A 245 -1.23 -1.37 4.48
N LEU A 246 -0.30 -0.58 5.02
CA LEU A 246 0.25 -0.88 6.33
C LEU A 246 -0.83 -0.74 7.41
N SER A 247 -0.71 -1.51 8.49
CA SER A 247 -1.65 -1.57 9.60
C SER A 247 -0.93 -1.77 10.94
N ASN A 248 -1.63 -1.55 12.05
CA ASN A 248 -1.14 -1.96 13.38
C ASN A 248 -1.21 -3.47 13.61
N SER A 249 -2.04 -4.21 12.84
CA SER A 249 -2.29 -5.63 13.07
C SER A 249 -2.76 -6.33 11.79
N ALA A 250 -1.83 -6.64 10.88
CA ALA A 250 -2.11 -7.41 9.67
C ALA A 250 -0.84 -8.14 9.22
N SER A 251 -0.89 -9.48 9.15
CA SER A 251 0.27 -10.34 8.87
C SER A 251 1.11 -9.86 7.68
N LEU A 252 2.40 -9.56 7.92
CA LEU A 252 3.37 -9.06 6.94
C LEU A 252 3.09 -7.64 6.42
N GLN A 253 2.19 -6.93 7.08
CA GLN A 253 1.77 -5.57 6.81
C GLN A 253 1.74 -4.73 8.10
N GLU A 254 2.38 -5.19 9.17
CA GLU A 254 2.43 -4.50 10.45
C GLU A 254 3.44 -3.34 10.45
N VAL A 255 3.01 -2.20 10.99
CA VAL A 255 3.92 -1.19 11.54
C VAL A 255 4.46 -1.73 12.86
N ALA A 256 5.79 -1.79 12.99
CA ALA A 256 6.44 -2.25 14.20
C ALA A 256 6.00 -1.40 15.42
N PRO A 257 5.62 -2.00 16.56
CA PRO A 257 5.17 -1.25 17.74
C PRO A 257 6.15 -0.18 18.22
N ALA A 258 7.46 -0.44 18.13
CA ALA A 258 8.50 0.52 18.50
C ALA A 258 8.43 1.85 17.72
N LEU A 259 7.87 1.85 16.51
CA LEU A 259 7.67 3.08 15.72
C LEU A 259 6.49 3.92 16.22
N LEU A 260 5.67 3.36 17.11
CA LEU A 260 4.47 3.98 17.68
C LEU A 260 4.70 4.51 19.10
N ASP A 261 5.82 4.14 19.75
CA ASP A 261 6.13 4.47 21.16
C ASP A 261 6.10 5.98 21.45
N GLU A 262 6.67 6.79 20.54
CA GLU A 262 6.67 8.26 20.68
C GLU A 262 5.25 8.84 20.71
N TYR A 263 4.35 8.27 19.92
CA TYR A 263 2.96 8.71 19.81
C TYR A 263 2.09 8.20 20.96
N ALA A 264 2.47 7.08 21.54
CA ALA A 264 1.84 6.49 22.72
C ALA A 264 2.31 7.16 24.03
N GLY A 265 3.54 7.68 24.05
CA GLY A 265 4.19 8.17 25.27
C GLY A 265 4.63 7.04 26.22
N GLU A 266 4.60 5.80 25.76
CA GLU A 266 4.98 4.58 26.47
C GLU A 266 5.44 3.51 25.46
N GLU A 267 6.27 2.57 25.90
CA GLU A 267 6.69 1.43 25.08
C GLU A 267 5.49 0.52 24.80
N LEU A 268 5.27 0.19 23.53
CA LEU A 268 4.19 -0.67 23.07
C LEU A 268 4.71 -2.08 22.77
N ASP A 269 3.97 -3.08 23.25
CA ASP A 269 4.24 -4.48 23.00
C ASP A 269 3.26 -5.09 21.97
N ASN A 270 3.40 -6.40 21.72
CA ASN A 270 2.48 -7.10 20.84
C ASN A 270 1.05 -7.03 21.38
N LEU A 271 0.09 -6.86 20.47
CA LEU A 271 -1.34 -6.70 20.76
C LEU A 271 -1.66 -5.48 21.65
N TRP A 272 -0.81 -4.46 21.67
CA TRP A 272 -1.03 -3.19 22.38
C TRP A 272 -2.43 -2.60 22.15
N HIS A 273 -2.91 -2.67 20.89
CA HIS A 273 -4.19 -2.11 20.48
C HIS A 273 -5.40 -2.78 21.16
N LYS A 274 -5.28 -4.06 21.53
CA LYS A 274 -6.28 -4.78 22.32
C LYS A 274 -6.29 -4.35 23.79
N LYS A 275 -5.13 -3.97 24.33
CA LYS A 275 -4.96 -3.57 25.74
C LYS A 275 -5.44 -2.16 26.01
N LEU A 276 -5.20 -1.24 25.06
CA LEU A 276 -5.54 0.17 25.19
C LEU A 276 -6.99 0.49 24.79
N GLY A 277 -7.66 -0.42 24.09
CA GLY A 277 -8.99 -0.21 23.53
C GLY A 277 -8.97 0.62 22.25
N VAL A 278 -10.05 0.53 21.47
CA VAL A 278 -10.10 1.06 20.09
C VAL A 278 -9.81 2.56 20.01
N THR A 279 -10.40 3.39 20.87
CA THR A 279 -10.29 4.85 20.76
C THR A 279 -8.85 5.34 20.97
N LYS A 280 -8.19 4.95 22.07
CA LYS A 280 -6.79 5.32 22.34
C LYS A 280 -5.87 4.74 21.27
N SER A 281 -6.15 3.51 20.81
CA SER A 281 -5.31 2.85 19.83
C SER A 281 -5.38 3.49 18.45
N PHE A 282 -6.59 3.83 18.01
CA PHE A 282 -6.79 4.55 16.76
C PHE A 282 -6.17 5.96 16.82
N GLU A 283 -6.22 6.65 17.96
CA GLU A 283 -5.57 7.95 18.13
C GLU A 283 -4.04 7.84 17.95
N ILE A 284 -3.39 6.87 18.61
CA ILE A 284 -1.94 6.64 18.48
C ILE A 284 -1.58 6.35 17.02
N PHE A 285 -2.29 5.40 16.41
CA PHE A 285 -2.03 5.00 15.02
C PHE A 285 -2.27 6.15 14.04
N SER A 286 -3.30 6.97 14.26
CA SER A 286 -3.60 8.14 13.44
C SER A 286 -2.52 9.22 13.53
N LYS A 287 -1.90 9.42 14.70
CA LYS A 287 -0.78 10.38 14.83
C LYS A 287 0.46 9.91 14.07
N TYR A 288 0.76 8.61 14.11
CA TYR A 288 1.83 8.02 13.31
C TYR A 288 1.53 8.16 11.81
N ALA A 289 0.32 7.78 11.39
CA ALA A 289 -0.11 7.92 10.00
C ALA A 289 -0.03 9.38 9.54
N ALA A 290 -0.36 10.34 10.40
CA ALA A 290 -0.41 11.74 10.03
C ALA A 290 0.91 12.32 9.50
N VAL A 291 2.05 11.81 9.95
CA VAL A 291 3.36 12.28 9.47
C VAL A 291 3.95 11.40 8.38
N ASN A 292 3.47 10.16 8.23
CA ASN A 292 3.99 9.18 7.26
C ASN A 292 3.12 9.04 5.99
N THR A 293 1.92 9.61 5.98
CA THR A 293 0.97 9.57 4.85
C THR A 293 1.30 10.65 3.81
N ILE A 294 2.52 10.61 3.28
CA ILE A 294 3.09 11.61 2.38
C ILE A 294 3.52 11.01 1.03
N PRO A 295 3.69 11.83 -0.03
CA PRO A 295 4.34 11.40 -1.26
C PRO A 295 5.74 10.83 -0.97
N MET A 296 6.04 9.67 -1.57
CA MET A 296 7.38 9.07 -1.55
C MET A 296 7.79 8.70 -2.97
N TYR A 297 9.08 8.68 -3.26
CA TYR A 297 9.59 8.23 -4.56
C TYR A 297 9.38 6.72 -4.79
N TYR A 298 9.46 5.91 -3.72
CA TYR A 298 9.35 4.45 -3.80
C TYR A 298 8.37 3.89 -2.74
N PRO A 299 7.08 4.25 -2.79
CA PRO A 299 6.10 3.92 -1.74
C PRO A 299 5.55 2.49 -1.83
N TYR A 300 6.07 1.64 -2.72
CA TYR A 300 5.47 0.34 -3.01
C TYR A 300 6.44 -0.79 -2.74
N ILE A 301 6.01 -1.78 -1.96
CA ILE A 301 6.66 -3.08 -1.88
C ILE A 301 5.84 -4.05 -2.74
N LYS A 302 6.47 -4.66 -3.75
CA LYS A 302 5.79 -5.68 -4.55
C LYS A 302 5.53 -6.92 -3.69
N ARG A 303 4.32 -7.43 -3.69
CA ARG A 303 3.95 -8.66 -3.00
C ARG A 303 3.21 -9.57 -3.97
N PHE A 304 3.01 -10.81 -3.55
CA PHE A 304 2.07 -11.75 -4.17
C PHE A 304 1.01 -12.20 -3.16
N ARG A 305 1.11 -11.70 -1.93
CA ARG A 305 0.25 -11.95 -0.79
C ARG A 305 -0.06 -10.60 -0.16
N LEU A 306 -1.33 -10.24 -0.14
CA LEU A 306 -1.88 -9.10 0.59
C LEU A 306 -3.01 -9.62 1.47
N THR A 307 -3.14 -9.06 2.66
CA THR A 307 -4.13 -9.50 3.64
C THR A 307 -5.53 -8.96 3.32
N GLY A 308 -6.55 -9.81 3.50
CA GLY A 308 -7.94 -9.52 3.14
C GLY A 308 -8.65 -8.44 3.98
N PHE A 309 -8.01 -7.88 5.02
CA PHE A 309 -8.65 -6.88 5.88
C PHE A 309 -8.91 -5.53 5.18
N ALA A 310 -8.05 -5.18 4.21
CA ALA A 310 -8.13 -3.95 3.42
C ALA A 310 -7.44 -4.17 2.08
N LEU A 311 -8.20 -4.61 1.07
CA LEU A 311 -7.67 -5.01 -0.23
C LEU A 311 -8.40 -4.27 -1.36
N LEU A 312 -7.71 -3.34 -2.01
CA LEU A 312 -8.20 -2.64 -3.19
C LEU A 312 -7.81 -3.45 -4.43
N VAL A 313 -8.80 -3.87 -5.23
CA VAL A 313 -8.59 -4.72 -6.40
C VAL A 313 -9.11 -4.03 -7.66
N SER A 314 -8.28 -4.02 -8.70
CA SER A 314 -8.63 -3.48 -10.00
C SER A 314 -9.78 -4.25 -10.63
N ARG A 315 -10.77 -3.54 -11.16
CA ARG A 315 -11.84 -4.13 -11.95
C ARG A 315 -11.31 -4.90 -13.17
N ASP A 316 -10.24 -4.41 -13.78
CA ASP A 316 -9.65 -5.06 -14.96
C ASP A 316 -8.93 -6.36 -14.57
N ALA A 317 -8.30 -6.42 -13.40
CA ALA A 317 -7.74 -7.67 -12.87
C ALA A 317 -8.84 -8.67 -12.51
N LEU A 318 -9.92 -8.24 -11.86
CA LEU A 318 -11.05 -9.11 -11.51
C LEU A 318 -11.68 -9.77 -12.75
N LYS A 319 -11.82 -9.05 -13.87
CA LYS A 319 -12.31 -9.64 -15.13
C LYS A 319 -11.47 -10.82 -15.63
N VAL A 320 -10.18 -10.88 -15.26
CA VAL A 320 -9.26 -11.96 -15.64
C VAL A 320 -9.30 -13.09 -14.62
N VAL A 321 -9.21 -12.77 -13.32
CA VAL A 321 -9.00 -13.78 -12.26
C VAL A 321 -10.28 -14.24 -11.56
N ALA A 322 -11.40 -13.56 -11.79
CA ALA A 322 -12.72 -13.85 -11.23
C ALA A 322 -13.85 -13.48 -12.24
N PRO A 323 -13.85 -14.03 -13.47
CA PRO A 323 -14.81 -13.66 -14.52
C PRO A 323 -16.27 -14.01 -14.20
N ASP A 324 -16.50 -14.87 -13.19
CA ASP A 324 -17.80 -15.26 -12.66
C ASP A 324 -18.22 -14.44 -11.43
N ASN A 325 -17.49 -13.35 -11.11
CA ASN A 325 -17.64 -12.51 -9.93
C ASN A 325 -17.40 -13.25 -8.59
N LYS A 326 -16.81 -14.44 -8.60
CA LYS A 326 -16.32 -15.12 -7.38
C LYS A 326 -14.90 -14.66 -7.09
N VAL A 327 -14.78 -13.50 -6.45
CA VAL A 327 -13.49 -12.89 -6.14
C VAL A 327 -12.68 -13.75 -5.18
N PHE A 328 -13.32 -14.23 -4.11
CA PHE A 328 -12.75 -15.15 -3.14
C PHE A 328 -13.26 -16.57 -3.39
N ASP A 329 -12.39 -17.57 -3.37
CA ASP A 329 -12.81 -18.95 -3.58
C ASP A 329 -13.54 -19.49 -2.35
N GLU A 330 -14.77 -19.92 -2.54
CA GLU A 330 -15.68 -20.33 -1.47
C GLU A 330 -15.24 -21.62 -0.77
N ILE A 331 -14.31 -22.40 -1.35
CA ILE A 331 -13.72 -23.58 -0.69
C ILE A 331 -13.00 -23.23 0.62
N PHE A 332 -12.59 -21.97 0.78
CA PHE A 332 -11.92 -21.46 1.98
C PHE A 332 -12.91 -21.03 3.07
N SER A 333 -14.21 -21.24 2.89
CA SER A 333 -15.20 -20.91 3.93
C SER A 333 -14.97 -21.72 5.22
N PRO A 334 -15.10 -21.11 6.41
CA PRO A 334 -15.65 -19.78 6.66
C PRO A 334 -14.65 -18.61 6.53
N GLY A 335 -13.39 -18.86 6.23
CA GLY A 335 -12.35 -17.85 5.93
C GLY A 335 -10.94 -18.40 6.15
N TYR A 336 -9.96 -17.49 6.05
CA TYR A 336 -8.52 -17.74 5.93
C TYR A 336 -8.12 -18.35 4.57
N PHE A 337 -6.99 -17.88 4.03
CA PHE A 337 -6.37 -18.30 2.76
C PHE A 337 -7.16 -17.94 1.48
N GLU A 338 -8.36 -17.35 1.57
CA GLU A 338 -9.03 -16.81 0.38
C GLU A 338 -8.28 -15.62 -0.24
N ASP A 339 -7.60 -14.83 0.58
CA ASP A 339 -6.75 -13.71 0.19
C ASP A 339 -5.42 -14.20 -0.40
N ASP A 340 -4.81 -15.22 0.20
CA ASP A 340 -3.65 -15.93 -0.34
C ASP A 340 -3.95 -16.54 -1.72
N ASP A 341 -5.10 -17.18 -1.88
CA ASP A 341 -5.55 -17.74 -3.16
C ASP A 341 -5.75 -16.66 -4.22
N LEU A 342 -6.40 -15.55 -3.87
CA LEU A 342 -6.55 -14.42 -4.77
C LEU A 342 -5.19 -13.83 -5.18
N GLY A 343 -4.28 -13.68 -4.22
CA GLY A 343 -2.90 -13.24 -4.47
C GLY A 343 -2.18 -14.14 -5.46
N MET A 344 -2.32 -15.46 -5.34
CA MET A 344 -1.75 -16.41 -6.29
C MET A 344 -2.40 -16.35 -7.67
N ARG A 345 -3.73 -16.21 -7.75
CA ARG A 345 -4.43 -16.02 -9.04
C ARG A 345 -4.00 -14.73 -9.75
N LEU A 346 -3.84 -13.63 -9.01
CA LEU A 346 -3.32 -12.37 -9.55
C LEU A 346 -1.88 -12.52 -10.05
N ALA A 347 -0.99 -13.10 -9.24
CA ALA A 347 0.41 -13.29 -9.59
C ALA A 347 0.59 -14.20 -10.82
N THR A 348 -0.16 -15.30 -10.90
CA THR A 348 -0.13 -16.22 -12.05
C THR A 348 -0.69 -15.59 -13.32
N ALA A 349 -1.64 -14.66 -13.20
CA ALA A 349 -2.10 -13.80 -14.29
C ALA A 349 -1.15 -12.62 -14.60
N SER A 350 0.02 -12.56 -13.96
CA SER A 350 1.04 -11.50 -14.11
C SER A 350 0.60 -10.10 -13.66
N PHE A 351 -0.42 -10.02 -12.79
CA PHE A 351 -0.74 -8.77 -12.11
C PHE A 351 0.23 -8.53 -10.94
N GLU A 352 0.69 -7.30 -10.84
CA GLU A 352 1.48 -6.79 -9.72
C GLU A 352 0.55 -6.50 -8.55
N GLN A 353 1.05 -6.70 -7.32
CA GLN A 353 0.32 -6.39 -6.10
C GLN A 353 1.21 -5.55 -5.21
N TYR A 354 0.69 -4.44 -4.69
CA TYR A 354 1.50 -3.47 -3.94
C TYR A 354 1.02 -3.33 -2.50
N LEU A 355 1.97 -3.46 -1.58
CA LEU A 355 1.82 -2.90 -0.24
C LEU A 355 2.27 -1.44 -0.30
N CYS A 356 1.34 -0.50 -0.11
CA CYS A 356 1.63 0.93 -0.12
C CYS A 356 2.13 1.37 1.25
N THR A 357 3.40 1.75 1.35
CA THR A 357 4.08 2.13 2.60
C THR A 357 3.73 3.53 3.10
N ASN A 358 3.00 4.31 2.30
CA ASN A 358 2.44 5.60 2.68
C ASN A 358 0.91 5.56 2.85
N SER A 359 0.32 4.37 2.88
CA SER A 359 -1.08 4.15 3.27
C SER A 359 -1.13 3.46 4.62
N PHE A 360 -1.98 3.95 5.52
CA PHE A 360 -2.16 3.40 6.86
C PHE A 360 -3.64 3.16 7.16
N ILE A 361 -3.99 1.94 7.58
CA ILE A 361 -5.36 1.59 7.97
C ILE A 361 -5.28 0.85 9.30
N TYR A 362 -5.94 1.39 10.31
CA TYR A 362 -6.04 0.73 11.60
C TYR A 362 -6.90 -0.52 11.45
N HIS A 363 -6.48 -1.64 12.02
CA HIS A 363 -7.23 -2.89 12.05
C HIS A 363 -7.28 -3.39 13.48
N ASN A 364 -8.50 -3.55 14.01
CA ASN A 364 -8.67 -4.06 15.36
C ASN A 364 -8.33 -5.55 15.45
N GLY A 365 -8.51 -6.35 14.39
CA GLY A 365 -8.24 -7.79 14.38
C GLY A 365 -9.30 -8.58 15.15
N GLY A 366 -10.55 -8.50 14.67
CA GLY A 366 -11.80 -8.81 15.36
C GLY A 366 -12.01 -10.24 15.89
N SER A 367 -13.27 -10.49 16.31
CA SER A 367 -13.75 -11.67 17.03
C SER A 367 -14.49 -12.69 16.14
N GLY A 368 -14.59 -12.42 14.83
CA GLY A 368 -15.46 -13.14 13.88
C GLY A 368 -15.20 -14.64 13.66
N PHE A 369 -14.13 -15.19 14.27
CA PHE A 369 -13.79 -16.61 14.23
C PHE A 369 -13.90 -17.31 15.59
N GLU A 370 -14.55 -16.72 16.58
CA GLU A 370 -14.87 -17.42 17.83
C GLU A 370 -15.57 -18.77 17.53
N GLY A 371 -15.02 -19.86 18.09
CA GLY A 371 -15.51 -21.22 17.87
C GLY A 371 -14.94 -21.95 16.63
N HIS A 372 -14.09 -21.30 15.83
CA HIS A 372 -13.46 -21.87 14.62
C HIS A 372 -11.95 -22.08 14.79
N ASN A 373 -11.53 -22.68 15.92
CA ASN A 373 -10.12 -22.82 16.29
C ASN A 373 -9.26 -23.61 15.28
N ASP A 374 -9.88 -24.38 14.38
CA ASP A 374 -9.21 -25.18 13.36
C ASP A 374 -9.34 -24.60 11.95
N ALA A 375 -10.07 -23.49 11.75
CA ALA A 375 -10.35 -22.95 10.41
C ALA A 375 -9.07 -22.55 9.68
N MET A 376 -8.12 -21.90 10.36
CA MET A 376 -6.84 -21.53 9.76
C MET A 376 -6.05 -22.75 9.26
N GLU A 377 -5.96 -23.81 10.07
CA GLU A 377 -5.21 -25.03 9.70
C GLU A 377 -5.92 -25.82 8.60
N ARG A 378 -7.26 -25.91 8.66
CA ARG A 378 -8.05 -26.53 7.59
C ARG A 378 -7.91 -25.77 6.28
N SER A 379 -8.04 -24.44 6.29
CA SER A 379 -7.90 -23.61 5.10
C SER A 379 -6.47 -23.63 4.55
N ARG A 380 -5.45 -23.73 5.41
CA ARG A 380 -4.06 -23.98 4.99
C ARG A 380 -3.92 -25.30 4.24
N GLN A 381 -4.49 -26.38 4.78
CA GLN A 381 -4.46 -27.68 4.08
C GLN A 381 -5.23 -27.61 2.76
N THR A 382 -6.39 -26.95 2.71
CA THR A 382 -7.13 -26.69 1.46
C THR A 382 -6.28 -25.92 0.45
N PHE A 383 -5.51 -24.93 0.91
CA PHE A 383 -4.59 -24.19 0.05
C PHE A 383 -3.51 -25.11 -0.52
N ILE A 384 -2.86 -25.92 0.33
CA ILE A 384 -1.85 -26.89 -0.07
C ILE A 384 -2.42 -27.89 -1.08
N ASP A 385 -3.62 -28.41 -0.84
CA ASP A 385 -4.28 -29.35 -1.74
C ASP A 385 -4.61 -28.71 -3.10
N LYS A 386 -4.94 -27.41 -3.13
CA LYS A 386 -5.25 -26.66 -4.35
C LYS A 386 -4.00 -26.30 -5.15
N TRP A 387 -2.94 -25.85 -4.48
CA TRP A 387 -1.78 -25.22 -5.11
C TRP A 387 -0.52 -26.11 -5.15
N ASP A 388 -0.53 -27.25 -4.43
CA ASP A 388 0.60 -28.21 -4.31
C ASP A 388 1.85 -27.63 -3.62
N PHE A 389 1.66 -26.59 -2.80
CA PHE A 389 2.70 -26.04 -1.93
C PHE A 389 2.09 -25.23 -0.77
N ASP A 390 2.90 -24.96 0.24
CA ASP A 390 2.53 -24.12 1.37
C ASP A 390 3.05 -22.69 1.19
N ILE A 391 2.14 -21.72 1.05
CA ILE A 391 2.47 -20.32 0.76
C ILE A 391 3.34 -19.64 1.84
N TRP A 392 3.25 -20.09 3.09
CA TRP A 392 4.02 -19.51 4.20
C TRP A 392 5.53 -19.69 4.03
N GLY A 393 5.97 -20.71 3.28
CA GLY A 393 7.38 -20.92 2.96
C GLY A 393 7.95 -19.93 1.94
N PHE A 394 7.11 -19.07 1.34
CA PHE A 394 7.49 -18.20 0.23
C PHE A 394 7.35 -16.71 0.54
N CYS A 395 6.49 -16.34 1.50
CA CYS A 395 6.06 -14.95 1.73
C CYS A 395 7.02 -14.10 2.57
N LEU A 396 7.87 -14.74 3.38
CA LEU A 396 8.85 -14.05 4.22
C LEU A 396 10.09 -13.68 3.41
N HIS A 397 10.56 -12.44 3.61
CA HIS A 397 11.88 -12.04 3.15
C HIS A 397 12.92 -12.36 4.21
N TRP A 398 14.16 -12.59 3.78
CA TRP A 398 15.29 -12.84 4.67
C TRP A 398 15.80 -11.53 5.29
N GLN A 399 15.25 -11.16 6.45
CA GLN A 399 15.51 -9.86 7.09
C GLN A 399 17.00 -9.61 7.35
N GLU A 400 17.72 -10.56 7.95
CA GLU A 400 19.14 -10.36 8.31
C GLU A 400 20.02 -10.17 7.07
N ALA A 401 19.68 -10.83 5.96
CA ALA A 401 20.36 -10.61 4.68
C ALA A 401 20.06 -9.22 4.12
N CYS A 402 18.81 -8.77 4.21
CA CYS A 402 18.40 -7.44 3.76
C CYS A 402 19.12 -6.33 4.52
N ASP A 403 19.23 -6.44 5.85
CA ASP A 403 19.92 -5.46 6.70
C ASP A 403 21.41 -5.37 6.36
N LYS A 404 22.10 -6.52 6.23
CA LYS A 404 23.52 -6.57 5.83
C LYS A 404 23.76 -5.94 4.46
N ILE A 405 22.84 -6.12 3.51
CA ILE A 405 22.94 -5.51 2.18
C ILE A 405 22.72 -4.00 2.26
N ALA A 406 21.75 -3.55 3.07
CA ALA A 406 21.48 -2.13 3.28
C ALA A 406 22.71 -1.42 3.88
N ASP A 407 23.37 -2.03 4.87
CA ASP A 407 24.63 -1.52 5.44
C ASP A 407 25.72 -1.41 4.37
N LEU A 408 25.91 -2.46 3.57
CA LEU A 408 26.88 -2.44 2.47
C LEU A 408 26.60 -1.35 1.44
N TYR A 409 25.33 -1.14 1.09
CA TYR A 409 24.92 -0.09 0.17
C TYR A 409 25.23 1.30 0.74
N ALA A 410 24.94 1.52 2.03
CA ALA A 410 25.22 2.78 2.72
C ALA A 410 26.73 3.09 2.78
N GLU A 411 27.57 2.06 2.95
CA GLU A 411 29.02 2.19 2.93
C GLU A 411 29.57 2.56 1.54
N ARG A 412 29.10 1.88 0.49
CA ARG A 412 29.66 2.04 -0.86
C ARG A 412 29.07 3.21 -1.64
N LYS A 413 27.80 3.56 -1.39
CA LYS A 413 27.04 4.58 -2.11
C LYS A 413 27.04 4.36 -3.63
N GLU A 414 26.96 3.11 -4.06
CA GLU A 414 26.87 2.71 -5.46
C GLU A 414 25.83 1.60 -5.64
N PRO A 415 25.17 1.51 -6.83
CA PRO A 415 24.21 0.46 -7.11
C PRO A 415 24.82 -0.94 -6.97
N LEU A 416 24.18 -1.81 -6.19
CA LEU A 416 24.64 -3.17 -5.97
C LEU A 416 24.07 -4.14 -7.00
N LYS A 417 24.87 -5.15 -7.38
CA LYS A 417 24.38 -6.34 -8.09
C LYS A 417 24.26 -7.51 -7.13
N ILE A 418 23.05 -8.04 -6.99
CA ILE A 418 22.70 -9.07 -6.02
C ILE A 418 22.23 -10.32 -6.78
N LEU A 419 22.79 -11.48 -6.45
CA LEU A 419 22.34 -12.78 -6.95
C LEU A 419 21.71 -13.56 -5.80
N ASP A 420 20.45 -13.94 -5.93
CA ASP A 420 19.68 -14.64 -4.93
C ASP A 420 19.36 -16.08 -5.36
N PHE A 421 20.05 -17.06 -4.76
CA PHE A 421 19.73 -18.48 -4.94
C PHE A 421 18.57 -18.97 -4.07
N SER A 422 18.11 -18.14 -3.12
CA SER A 422 16.90 -18.35 -2.31
C SER A 422 15.68 -17.62 -2.89
N CYS A 423 15.74 -17.24 -4.17
CA CYS A 423 14.80 -16.31 -4.79
C CYS A 423 13.33 -16.72 -4.61
N ASN A 424 12.99 -18.01 -4.77
CA ASN A 424 11.61 -18.50 -4.60
C ASN A 424 10.62 -17.63 -5.40
N PHE A 425 9.63 -17.02 -4.75
CA PHE A 425 8.68 -16.09 -5.39
C PHE A 425 9.18 -14.65 -5.46
N GLY A 426 10.35 -14.35 -4.90
CA GLY A 426 11.03 -13.05 -4.97
C GLY A 426 10.86 -12.18 -3.73
N ALA A 427 10.42 -12.72 -2.58
CA ALA A 427 10.12 -11.91 -1.39
C ALA A 427 11.32 -11.07 -0.90
N THR A 428 12.51 -11.69 -0.77
CA THR A 428 13.76 -11.00 -0.41
C THR A 428 14.13 -9.93 -1.44
N GLY A 429 14.13 -10.29 -2.71
CA GLY A 429 14.40 -9.34 -3.79
C GLY A 429 13.42 -8.16 -3.81
N SER A 430 12.13 -8.40 -3.57
CA SER A 430 11.12 -7.34 -3.51
C SER A 430 11.40 -6.33 -2.40
N TYR A 431 11.69 -6.82 -1.19
CA TYR A 431 11.99 -5.96 -0.07
C TYR A 431 13.27 -5.15 -0.31
N LEU A 432 14.29 -5.78 -0.89
CA LEU A 432 15.51 -5.09 -1.33
C LEU A 432 15.24 -4.04 -2.41
N LYS A 433 14.37 -4.28 -3.41
CA LYS A 433 14.01 -3.26 -4.41
C LYS A 433 13.31 -2.05 -3.79
N HIS A 434 12.55 -2.25 -2.71
CA HIS A 434 11.94 -1.14 -1.98
C HIS A 434 12.99 -0.30 -1.24
N MET A 435 13.92 -0.95 -0.55
CA MET A 435 14.98 -0.23 0.19
C MET A 435 16.05 0.36 -0.73
N LEU A 436 16.39 -0.35 -1.80
CA LEU A 436 17.51 -0.09 -2.72
C LEU A 436 16.99 -0.11 -4.19
N PRO A 437 16.29 0.95 -4.63
CA PRO A 437 15.57 0.94 -5.92
C PRO A 437 16.45 0.77 -7.16
N ASP A 438 17.70 1.22 -7.07
CA ASP A 438 18.70 1.15 -8.15
C ASP A 438 19.53 -0.14 -8.13
N ALA A 439 19.36 -1.00 -7.13
CA ALA A 439 20.00 -2.31 -7.10
C ALA A 439 19.47 -3.20 -8.23
N PHE A 440 20.38 -3.96 -8.83
CA PHE A 440 20.06 -5.02 -9.78
C PHE A 440 20.00 -6.36 -9.05
N ILE A 441 18.85 -7.03 -9.11
CA ILE A 441 18.60 -8.28 -8.41
C ILE A 441 18.29 -9.39 -9.43
N ALA A 442 19.16 -10.40 -9.44
CA ALA A 442 19.00 -11.62 -10.21
C ALA A 442 18.57 -12.78 -9.29
N GLY A 443 17.56 -13.53 -9.70
CA GLY A 443 17.03 -14.68 -8.97
C GLY A 443 17.34 -16.02 -9.64
N VAL A 444 17.64 -17.04 -8.85
CA VAL A 444 17.68 -18.44 -9.29
C VAL A 444 16.63 -19.23 -8.54
N CYS A 445 15.69 -19.83 -9.28
CA CYS A 445 14.65 -20.69 -8.74
C CYS A 445 14.92 -22.15 -9.15
N ASP A 446 14.53 -23.11 -8.31
CA ASP A 446 14.65 -24.54 -8.63
C ASP A 446 13.47 -25.08 -9.44
N ASN A 447 12.37 -24.33 -9.52
CA ASN A 447 11.17 -24.69 -10.27
C ASN A 447 10.66 -23.50 -11.12
N SER A 448 9.98 -23.83 -12.23
CA SER A 448 9.53 -22.85 -13.20
C SER A 448 8.33 -22.03 -12.74
N PHE A 449 7.52 -22.54 -11.80
CA PHE A 449 6.36 -21.83 -11.27
C PHE A 449 6.81 -20.62 -10.44
N ALA A 450 7.73 -20.85 -9.51
CA ALA A 450 8.34 -19.80 -8.70
C ALA A 450 9.05 -18.74 -9.55
N ALA A 451 9.84 -19.17 -10.53
CA ALA A 451 10.47 -18.24 -11.47
C ALA A 451 9.46 -17.42 -12.28
N GLY A 452 8.33 -18.02 -12.63
CA GLY A 452 7.22 -17.34 -13.32
C GLY A 452 6.60 -16.20 -12.51
N ILE A 453 6.64 -16.29 -11.18
CA ILE A 453 6.18 -15.22 -10.28
C ILE A 453 7.31 -14.21 -10.05
N ALA A 454 8.49 -14.70 -9.66
CA ALA A 454 9.64 -13.86 -9.31
C ALA A 454 10.09 -12.93 -10.44
N LYS A 455 9.93 -13.32 -11.71
CA LYS A 455 10.28 -12.47 -12.87
C LYS A 455 9.50 -11.16 -12.94
N ASN A 456 8.36 -11.07 -12.27
CA ASN A 456 7.55 -9.84 -12.20
C ASN A 456 7.93 -8.98 -10.97
N ILE A 457 8.81 -9.50 -10.11
CA ILE A 457 9.24 -8.89 -8.85
C ILE A 457 10.67 -8.34 -8.95
N VAL A 458 11.62 -9.16 -9.45
CA VAL A 458 13.04 -8.81 -9.56
C VAL A 458 13.49 -8.60 -11.01
N ASP A 459 14.70 -8.10 -11.23
CA ASP A 459 15.15 -7.60 -12.54
C ASP A 459 15.46 -8.73 -13.55
N ASP A 460 15.96 -9.88 -13.09
CA ASP A 460 16.23 -11.04 -13.94
C ASP A 460 16.05 -12.35 -13.17
N VAL A 461 15.51 -13.39 -13.80
CA VAL A 461 15.24 -14.67 -13.15
C VAL A 461 15.53 -15.84 -14.08
N VAL A 462 16.21 -16.85 -13.56
CA VAL A 462 16.39 -18.14 -14.23
C VAL A 462 15.92 -19.28 -13.35
N TYR A 463 15.46 -20.35 -13.99
CA TYR A 463 15.10 -21.58 -13.28
C TYR A 463 15.97 -22.76 -13.70
N GLY A 464 16.26 -23.64 -12.76
CA GLY A 464 17.00 -24.88 -12.97
C GLY A 464 17.63 -25.41 -11.70
N ASN A 465 18.32 -26.54 -11.79
CA ASN A 465 19.09 -27.05 -10.66
C ASN A 465 20.14 -26.03 -10.21
N LEU A 466 20.05 -25.60 -8.94
CA LEU A 466 20.81 -24.47 -8.39
C LEU A 466 22.33 -24.66 -8.47
N ASN A 467 22.80 -25.92 -8.38
CA ASN A 467 24.23 -26.25 -8.37
C ASN A 467 24.82 -26.56 -9.75
N THR A 468 24.01 -27.03 -10.70
CA THR A 468 24.52 -27.63 -11.95
C THR A 468 24.08 -26.93 -13.22
N SER A 469 23.01 -26.13 -13.18
CA SER A 469 22.51 -25.42 -14.37
C SER A 469 23.51 -24.39 -14.86
N LYS A 470 23.59 -24.16 -16.17
CA LYS A 470 24.38 -23.03 -16.68
C LYS A 470 23.59 -21.74 -16.51
N LEU A 471 24.09 -20.82 -15.69
CA LEU A 471 23.48 -19.49 -15.51
C LEU A 471 23.98 -18.53 -16.60
N PRO A 472 23.18 -17.53 -17.01
CA PRO A 472 23.51 -16.62 -18.11
C PRO A 472 24.50 -15.52 -17.72
N TRP A 473 24.69 -15.29 -16.42
CA TRP A 473 25.57 -14.23 -15.91
C TRP A 473 27.03 -14.67 -15.88
N ASN A 474 27.92 -13.69 -15.99
CA ASN A 474 29.36 -13.94 -15.97
C ASN A 474 29.84 -14.30 -14.55
N ASP A 475 30.90 -15.09 -14.47
CA ASP A 475 31.60 -15.32 -13.22
C ASP A 475 32.10 -13.98 -12.62
N HIS A 476 32.11 -13.89 -11.29
CA HIS A 476 32.57 -12.71 -10.55
C HIS A 476 31.88 -11.38 -10.93
N SER A 477 30.59 -11.41 -11.31
CA SER A 477 29.84 -10.21 -11.72
C SER A 477 28.98 -9.57 -10.62
N PHE A 478 28.76 -10.23 -9.50
CA PHE A 478 27.85 -9.79 -8.43
C PHE A 478 28.59 -9.28 -7.19
N ASP A 479 28.05 -8.25 -6.56
CA ASP A 479 28.55 -7.69 -5.30
C ASP A 479 28.11 -8.51 -4.10
N VAL A 480 26.92 -9.10 -4.17
CA VAL A 480 26.33 -9.92 -3.13
C VAL A 480 25.78 -11.21 -3.74
N VAL A 481 26.02 -12.34 -3.06
CA VAL A 481 25.36 -13.62 -3.38
C VAL A 481 24.67 -14.16 -2.12
N LEU A 482 23.37 -14.38 -2.21
CA LEU A 482 22.54 -14.99 -1.17
C LEU A 482 22.32 -16.47 -1.49
N PHE A 483 22.45 -17.35 -0.50
CA PHE A 483 22.09 -18.76 -0.68
C PHE A 483 21.83 -19.50 0.65
N GLU A 484 21.02 -20.55 0.58
CA GLU A 484 20.83 -21.52 1.67
C GLU A 484 21.81 -22.69 1.50
N ARG A 485 22.56 -23.05 2.55
CA ARG A 485 23.60 -24.09 2.48
C ARG A 485 23.07 -25.48 2.16
N GLU A 486 21.83 -25.77 2.57
CA GLU A 486 21.18 -27.03 2.27
C GLU A 486 20.88 -27.20 0.78
N LYS A 487 20.72 -26.08 0.06
CA LYS A 487 20.32 -26.07 -1.36
C LYS A 487 21.48 -25.78 -2.31
N VAL A 488 22.44 -24.93 -1.92
CA VAL A 488 23.53 -24.49 -2.81
C VAL A 488 24.89 -24.67 -2.14
N CYS A 489 25.85 -25.21 -2.88
CA CYS A 489 27.20 -25.38 -2.37
C CYS A 489 27.98 -24.05 -2.41
N LYS A 490 28.85 -23.82 -1.42
CA LYS A 490 29.63 -22.58 -1.33
C LYS A 490 30.50 -22.31 -2.57
N VAL A 491 31.02 -23.35 -3.23
CA VAL A 491 31.79 -23.22 -4.48
C VAL A 491 30.94 -22.58 -5.56
N ARG A 492 29.67 -22.99 -5.65
CA ARG A 492 28.72 -22.45 -6.61
C ARG A 492 28.40 -20.99 -6.35
N ALA A 493 28.10 -20.62 -5.10
CA ALA A 493 27.89 -19.22 -4.74
C ALA A 493 29.15 -18.35 -5.02
N SER A 494 30.33 -18.89 -4.71
CA SER A 494 31.61 -18.20 -4.90
C SER A 494 32.00 -17.96 -6.36
N GLN A 495 31.40 -18.71 -7.30
CA GLN A 495 31.64 -18.54 -8.74
C GLN A 495 31.20 -17.14 -9.23
N PHE A 496 30.11 -16.62 -8.68
CA PHE A 496 29.45 -15.41 -9.19
C PHE A 496 29.79 -14.14 -8.41
N VAL A 497 30.32 -14.27 -7.20
CA VAL A 497 30.68 -13.11 -6.36
C VAL A 497 32.01 -12.50 -6.81
N LYS A 498 32.08 -11.16 -6.86
CA LYS A 498 33.32 -10.40 -7.06
C LYS A 498 34.32 -10.69 -5.93
N THR A 499 35.61 -10.47 -6.19
CA THR A 499 36.65 -10.60 -5.15
C THR A 499 36.42 -9.66 -3.95
N SER A 500 35.84 -8.48 -4.19
CA SER A 500 35.43 -7.52 -3.16
C SER A 500 33.97 -7.70 -2.70
N GLY A 501 33.26 -8.69 -3.24
CA GLY A 501 31.87 -8.95 -2.89
C GLY A 501 31.73 -9.78 -1.61
N ILE A 502 30.51 -9.90 -1.13
CA ILE A 502 30.17 -10.68 0.05
C ILE A 502 29.22 -11.83 -0.30
N ILE A 503 29.30 -12.88 0.48
CA ILE A 503 28.38 -14.01 0.42
C ILE A 503 27.61 -14.02 1.74
N ILE A 504 26.28 -14.09 1.66
CA ILE A 504 25.41 -14.21 2.82
C ILE A 504 24.76 -15.59 2.76
N ASP A 505 24.89 -16.33 3.86
CA ASP A 505 24.30 -17.66 4.03
C ASP A 505 23.53 -17.77 5.36
N ASP A 506 22.76 -18.84 5.50
CA ASP A 506 21.76 -19.10 6.55
C ASP A 506 22.35 -19.39 7.94
N ARG A 507 23.64 -19.10 8.18
CA ARG A 507 24.23 -19.16 9.51
C ARG A 507 24.22 -17.80 10.20
N GLU A 508 23.76 -17.79 11.45
CA GLU A 508 24.23 -16.81 12.43
C GLU A 508 25.76 -16.89 12.47
N GLU A 509 26.43 -15.75 12.37
CA GLU A 509 27.83 -15.70 12.78
C GLU A 509 27.85 -15.90 14.31
N GLU A 510 27.91 -17.14 14.78
CA GLU A 510 28.51 -17.46 16.07
C GLU A 510 29.98 -17.00 15.98
N ARG A 511 30.22 -15.71 16.22
CA ARG A 511 31.53 -15.21 16.62
C ARG A 511 31.65 -15.45 18.12
N ASP A 512 32.12 -16.65 18.47
CA ASP A 512 32.78 -16.93 19.74
C ASP A 512 33.95 -15.96 20.01
#